data_AF-A0A4Y1KCF5-F1
#
_entry.id   AF-A0A4Y1KCF5-F1
#
_cell.length_a   1.000
_cell.length_b   1.000
_cell.length_c   1.000
_cell.angle_alpha   90.00
_cell.angle_beta   90.00
_cell.angle_gamma   90.00
#
_symmetry.space_group_name_H-M   'P 1'
#
loop_
_entity.id
_entity.type
_entity.pdbx_description
1 polymer ?
#
loop_
_entity_poly.entity_id
_entity_poly.type
_entity_poly.pdbx_seq_one_letter_code
_entity_poly.pdbx_strand_id
1 'polypeptide(L)' 'MQGPLSAWLAKHELVHRSLGFDYQGTETLQIKP' A
#
# COMPACT_ATOMS: atom_id res chain seq x y z
N MET A 1 -2.67 10.21 -0.12
CA MET A 1 -3.16 9.55 -1.34
C MET A 1 -2.81 8.08 -1.21
N GLN A 2 -3.80 7.18 -1.28
CA GLN A 2 -3.56 5.73 -1.30
C GLN A 2 -3.29 5.35 -2.77
N GLY A 3 -2.24 4.58 -3.03
CA GLY A 3 -1.95 4.15 -4.39
C GLY A 3 -2.82 2.96 -4.80
N PRO A 4 -2.72 2.54 -6.07
CA PRO A 4 -3.55 1.47 -6.63
C PRO A 4 -3.38 0.13 -5.90
N LEU A 5 -2.19 -0.17 -5.36
CA LEU A 5 -1.96 -1.41 -4.63
C LEU A 5 -2.57 -1.36 -3.22
N SER A 6 -2.46 -0.24 -2.52
CA SER A 6 -3.17 -0.02 -1.25
C SER A 6 -4.69 -0.15 -1.42
N ALA A 7 -5.24 0.44 -2.49
CA ALA A 7 -6.67 0.34 -2.78
C ALA A 7 -7.11 -1.11 -3.06
N TRP A 8 -6.29 -1.88 -3.78
CA TRP A 8 -6.54 -3.31 -4.02
C TRP A 8 -6.52 -4.10 -2.70
N LEU A 9 -5.51 -3.90 -1.86
CA LEU A 9 -5.42 -4.58 -0.57
C LEU A 9 -6.60 -4.24 0.36
N ALA A 10 -7.04 -2.97 0.37
CA ALA A 10 -8.21 -2.54 1.14
C ALA A 10 -9.49 -3.22 0.65
N LYS A 11 -9.66 -3.39 -0.67
CA LYS A 11 -10.80 -4.10 -1.26
C LYS A 11 -10.86 -5.58 -0.83
N HIS A 12 -9.71 -6.18 -0.59
CA HIS A 12 -9.59 -7.57 -0.16
C HIS A 12 -9.47 -7.72 1.36
N GLU A 13 -9.76 -6.66 2.12
CA GLU A 13 -9.72 -6.64 3.59
C GLU A 13 -8.36 -7.04 4.19
N LEU A 14 -7.29 -6.90 3.40
CA LEU A 14 -5.93 -7.18 3.83
C LEU A 14 -5.40 -6.00 4.63
N VAL A 15 -5.13 -6.23 5.91
CA VAL A 15 -4.58 -5.22 6.82
C VAL A 15 -3.18 -4.85 6.35
N HIS A 16 -3.02 -3.59 5.96
CA HIS A 16 -1.75 -3.04 5.51
C HIS A 16 -1.62 -1.58 5.94
N ARG A 17 -0.39 -1.06 5.88
CA ARG A 17 -0.08 0.34 6.12
C ARG A 17 0.68 0.91 4.92
N SER A 18 0.08 1.87 4.24
CA SER A 18 0.74 2.58 3.13
C SER A 18 1.81 3.51 3.68
N LEU A 19 3.05 3.36 3.19
CA LEU A 19 4.21 4.16 3.58
C LEU A 19 4.51 5.29 2.59
N GLY A 20 3.84 5.30 1.43
CA GLY A 20 4.01 6.30 0.39
C GLY A 20 4.68 5.71 -0.84
N PHE A 21 5.31 6.57 -1.65
CA PHE A 21 6.05 6.17 -2.85
C PHE A 21 7.55 6.32 -2.62
N ASP A 22 8.35 5.42 -3.19
CA ASP A 22 9.80 5.58 -3.22
C ASP A 22 10.22 6.66 -4.24
N TYR A 23 11.51 6.97 -4.32
CA TYR A 23 12.06 7.97 -5.25
C TYR A 23 11.80 7.63 -6.73
N GLN A 24 11.65 6.35 -7.06
CA GLN A 24 11.30 5.85 -8.40
C GLN A 24 9.79 5.82 -8.67
N GLY A 25 8.95 6.21 -7.70
CA GLY A 25 7.50 6.20 -7.83
C GLY A 25 6.85 4.85 -7.59
N THR A 26 7.51 3.91 -6.91
CA THR A 26 6.95 2.62 -6.51
C THR A 26 6.21 2.76 -5.18
N GLU A 27 4.98 2.26 -5.12
CA GLU A 27 4.19 2.27 -3.89
C GLU A 27 4.80 1.31 -2.85
N THR A 28 5.10 1.85 -1.66
CA THR A 28 5.66 1.11 -0.54
C THR A 28 4.58 0.85 0.51
N LEU A 29 4.41 -0.41 0.90
CA LEU A 29 3.40 -0.87 1.84
C LEU A 29 4.04 -1.76 2.90
N GLN A 30 3.60 -1.60 4.14
CA GLN A 30 3.96 -2.49 5.25
C GLN A 30 2.80 -3.44 5.53
N ILE A 31 3.09 -4.74 5.49
CA ILE A 31 2.18 -5.81 5.91
C ILE A 31 2.58 -6.19 7.34
N LYS A 32 1.60 -6.34 8.24
CA LYS A 32 1.86 -6.93 9.56
C LYS A 32 1.87 -8.47 9.41
N PRO A 33 2.82 -9.18 10.05
CA PRO A 33 2.78 -10.64 10.12
C PRO A 33 1.53 -11.13 10.88
#